data_AF-A0A8X8W6P5-F1
#
_entry.id   AF-A0A8X8W6P5-F1
#
_cell.length_a   1.000
_cell.length_b   1.000
_cell.length_c   1.000
_cell.angle_alpha   90.00
_cell.angle_beta   90.00
_cell.angle_gamma   90.00
#
_symmetry.space_group_name_H-M   'P 1'
#
loop_
_entity.id
_entity.type
_entity.pdbx_description
1 polymer ?
#
loop_
_entity_poly.entity_id
_entity_poly.type
_entity_poly.pdbx_seq_one_letter_code
_entity_poly.pdbx_strand_id
1 'polypeptide(L)'
;MTEAPKVDAKRNAITKMHKTYYRLAQKAESHIDDVNALITGLERLGLELFGDEGLAVPSLDKGKRIENVFGDPIPDAINVHPPDVVHTKGSGSRKVSKKEAAIRQMNKPLRRCKKCRELVRHDSRNCGKEKEKNKNK
;
A
#
# COMPACT_ATOMS: atom_id res chain seq x y z
N MET A 1 -4.35 3.15 32.95
CA MET A 1 -4.57 3.27 31.50
C MET A 1 -5.02 1.92 30.94
N THR A 2 -6.32 1.59 30.99
CA THR A 2 -6.88 0.40 30.32
C THR A 2 -8.40 0.57 30.12
N GLU A 3 -8.81 1.31 29.09
CA GLU A 3 -10.22 1.44 28.65
C GLU A 3 -10.57 0.60 27.41
N ALA A 4 -9.62 -0.22 26.92
CA ALA A 4 -9.74 -0.97 25.66
C ALA A 4 -10.96 -1.92 25.49
N PRO A 5 -11.40 -2.72 26.50
CA PRO A 5 -12.35 -3.80 26.22
C PRO A 5 -13.80 -3.34 25.92
N LYS A 6 -14.18 -2.13 26.35
CA LYS A 6 -15.55 -1.60 26.15
C LYS A 6 -15.76 -1.04 24.73
N VAL A 7 -14.71 -0.48 24.14
CA VAL A 7 -14.75 0.12 22.79
C VAL A 7 -14.99 -0.97 21.74
N ASP A 8 -14.32 -2.11 21.88
CA ASP A 8 -14.45 -3.23 20.95
C ASP A 8 -15.84 -3.88 20.95
N ALA A 9 -16.48 -4.01 22.12
CA ALA A 9 -17.83 -4.56 22.24
C ALA A 9 -18.88 -3.69 21.54
N LYS A 10 -18.82 -2.36 21.76
CA LYS A 10 -19.70 -1.38 21.09
C LYS A 10 -19.51 -1.44 19.58
N ARG A 11 -18.26 -1.47 19.10
CA ARG A 11 -17.93 -1.58 17.68
C ARG A 11 -18.48 -2.85 17.04
N ASN A 12 -18.36 -4.00 17.73
CA ASN A 12 -18.89 -5.28 17.26
C ASN A 12 -20.43 -5.27 17.17
N ALA A 13 -21.10 -4.69 18.16
CA ALA A 13 -22.56 -4.54 18.16
C ALA A 13 -23.04 -3.66 16.99
N ILE A 14 -22.41 -2.49 16.78
CA ILE A 14 -22.72 -1.59 15.65
C ILE A 14 -22.46 -2.28 14.31
N THR A 15 -21.35 -2.99 14.18
CA THR A 15 -21.02 -3.74 12.94
C THR A 15 -22.07 -4.80 12.64
N LYS A 16 -22.53 -5.53 13.66
CA LYS A 16 -23.61 -6.53 13.52
C LYS A 16 -24.92 -5.87 13.09
N MET A 17 -25.28 -4.74 13.70
CA MET A 17 -26.47 -3.96 13.33
C MET A 17 -26.44 -3.54 11.85
N HIS A 18 -25.34 -2.93 11.38
CA HIS A 18 -25.18 -2.55 9.97
C HIS A 18 -25.33 -3.74 9.03
N LYS A 19 -24.69 -4.88 9.34
CA LYS A 19 -24.81 -6.10 8.52
C LYS A 19 -26.25 -6.58 8.42
N THR A 20 -26.99 -6.58 9.53
CA THR A 20 -28.40 -6.98 9.54
C THR A 20 -29.25 -6.03 8.69
N TYR A 21 -29.08 -4.71 8.86
CA TYR A 21 -29.77 -3.71 8.07
C TYR A 21 -29.55 -3.91 6.57
N TYR A 22 -28.29 -4.02 6.13
CA TYR A 22 -27.98 -4.21 4.71
C TYR A 22 -28.58 -5.49 4.12
N ARG A 23 -28.61 -6.59 4.89
CA ARG A 23 -29.24 -7.84 4.45
C ARG A 23 -30.74 -7.71 4.27
N LEU A 24 -31.42 -6.99 5.18
CA LEU A 24 -32.86 -6.76 5.08
C LEU A 24 -33.20 -5.80 3.94
N ALA A 25 -32.42 -4.73 3.78
CA ALA A 25 -32.58 -3.79 2.68
C ALA A 25 -32.42 -4.47 1.31
N GLN A 26 -31.37 -5.30 1.13
CA GLN A 26 -31.17 -6.08 -0.11
C GLN A 26 -32.33 -7.03 -0.41
N LYS A 27 -32.95 -7.60 0.63
CA LYS A 27 -34.11 -8.50 0.45
C LYS A 27 -35.37 -7.73 0.07
N ALA A 28 -35.58 -6.55 0.64
CA ALA A 28 -36.74 -5.70 0.38
C ALA A 28 -36.64 -4.96 -0.97
N GLU A 29 -35.43 -4.76 -1.50
CA GLU A 29 -35.18 -3.97 -2.73
C GLU A 29 -36.02 -4.39 -3.94
N SER A 30 -36.43 -5.65 -4.02
CA SER A 30 -37.26 -6.14 -5.11
C SER A 30 -38.74 -5.72 -5.03
N HIS A 31 -39.23 -5.28 -3.86
CA HIS A 31 -40.63 -4.93 -3.62
C HIS A 31 -40.76 -3.64 -2.82
N ILE A 32 -41.35 -2.61 -3.42
CA ILE A 32 -41.49 -1.30 -2.78
C ILE A 32 -42.32 -1.34 -1.49
N ASP A 33 -43.31 -2.24 -1.41
CA ASP A 33 -44.13 -2.43 -0.22
C ASP A 33 -43.29 -2.95 0.96
N ASP A 34 -42.34 -3.85 0.70
CA ASP A 34 -41.42 -4.36 1.72
C ASP A 34 -40.44 -3.27 2.18
N VAL A 35 -40.01 -2.41 1.26
CA VAL A 35 -39.17 -1.23 1.60
C VAL A 35 -39.94 -0.28 2.52
N ASN A 36 -41.19 0.03 2.18
CA ASN A 36 -42.05 0.91 2.99
C ASN A 36 -42.36 0.30 4.36
N ALA A 37 -42.60 -1.02 4.42
CA ALA A 37 -42.80 -1.73 5.68
C ALA A 37 -41.53 -1.70 6.55
N LEU A 38 -40.35 -1.82 5.94
CA LEU A 38 -39.07 -1.73 6.64
C LEU A 38 -38.83 -0.31 7.19
N ILE A 39 -39.13 0.73 6.40
CA ILE A 39 -39.05 2.13 6.85
C ILE A 39 -39.98 2.37 8.04
N THR A 40 -41.27 2.02 7.90
CA THR A 40 -42.27 2.17 8.97
C THR A 40 -41.84 1.45 10.25
N GLY A 41 -41.29 0.24 10.12
CA GLY A 41 -40.78 -0.53 11.25
C GLY A 41 -39.59 0.14 11.94
N LEU A 42 -38.67 0.73 11.17
CA LEU A 42 -37.51 1.47 11.70
C LEU A 42 -37.93 2.77 12.39
N GLU A 43 -38.89 3.50 11.84
CA GLU A 43 -39.45 4.71 12.46
C GLU A 43 -40.14 4.39 13.79
N ARG A 44 -40.97 3.34 13.83
CA ARG A 44 -41.61 2.88 15.07
C ARG A 44 -40.58 2.47 16.13
N LEU A 45 -39.57 1.70 15.73
CA LEU A 45 -38.49 1.31 16.63
C LEU A 45 -37.71 2.54 17.14
N GLY A 46 -37.53 3.56 16.28
CA GLY A 46 -36.92 4.83 16.65
C GLY A 46 -37.70 5.54 17.76
N LEU A 47 -39.02 5.61 17.63
CA LEU A 47 -39.91 6.17 18.66
C LEU A 47 -39.84 5.37 19.97
N GLU A 48 -39.84 4.04 19.89
CA GLU A 48 -39.77 3.16 21.08
C GLU A 48 -38.46 3.31 21.85
N LEU A 49 -37.33 3.47 21.14
CA LEU A 49 -36.00 3.54 21.76
C LEU A 49 -35.59 4.95 22.20
N PHE A 50 -36.05 5.98 21.51
CA PHE A 50 -35.51 7.34 21.63
C PHE A 50 -36.59 8.43 21.78
N GLY A 51 -37.88 8.08 21.77
CA GLY A 51 -38.99 9.04 21.80
C GLY A 51 -39.01 9.96 20.58
N ASP A 52 -39.70 11.10 20.69
CA ASP A 52 -39.84 12.07 19.59
C ASP A 52 -38.50 12.72 19.17
N GLU A 53 -37.51 12.79 20.07
CA GLU A 53 -36.18 13.31 19.76
C GLU A 53 -35.38 12.40 18.80
N GLY A 54 -35.71 11.09 18.75
CA GLY A 54 -35.02 10.11 17.92
C GLY A 54 -35.26 10.23 16.42
N LEU A 55 -36.42 10.75 16.01
CA LEU A 55 -36.75 10.99 14.59
C LEU A 55 -36.10 12.27 14.04
N ALA A 56 -35.76 13.21 14.92
CA ALA A 56 -35.26 14.53 14.56
C ALA A 56 -33.73 14.60 14.47
N VAL A 57 -33.01 13.47 14.62
CA VAL A 57 -31.54 13.47 14.60
C VAL A 57 -31.06 14.01 13.24
N PRO A 58 -30.41 15.18 13.20
CA PRO A 58 -29.85 15.71 11.97
C PRO A 58 -28.87 14.68 11.42
N SER A 59 -28.94 14.42 10.11
CA SER A 59 -27.96 13.57 9.44
C SER A 59 -26.57 14.09 9.78
N LEU A 60 -25.86 13.37 10.65
CA LEU A 60 -24.49 13.71 11.00
C LEU A 60 -23.67 13.74 9.73
N ASP A 61 -22.80 14.74 9.61
CA ASP A 61 -21.80 14.78 8.56
C ASP A 61 -21.09 13.41 8.47
N LYS A 62 -20.82 12.96 7.23
CA LYS A 62 -20.26 11.63 6.98
C LYS A 62 -18.95 11.42 7.75
N GLY A 63 -18.13 12.46 7.90
CA GLY A 63 -16.91 12.42 8.70
C GLY A 63 -17.20 12.13 10.16
N LYS A 64 -18.07 12.93 10.79
CA LYS A 64 -18.48 12.76 12.20
C LYS A 64 -19.08 11.38 12.49
N ARG A 65 -19.80 10.78 11.53
CA ARG A 65 -20.33 9.41 11.68
C ARG A 65 -19.20 8.37 11.79
N ILE A 66 -18.15 8.52 11.00
CA ILE A 66 -16.99 7.62 11.00
C ILE A 66 -16.24 7.79 12.32
N GLU A 67 -15.95 9.02 12.74
CA GLU A 67 -15.26 9.30 14.01
C GLU A 67 -16.00 8.68 15.20
N ASN A 68 -17.33 8.83 15.27
CA ASN A 68 -18.14 8.26 16.34
C ASN A 68 -18.13 6.72 16.39
N VAL A 69 -17.96 6.06 15.23
CA VAL A 69 -17.94 4.59 15.13
C VAL A 69 -16.55 4.03 15.45
N PHE A 70 -15.51 4.69 14.98
CA PHE A 70 -14.13 4.20 15.09
C PHE A 70 -13.38 4.76 16.30
N GLY A 71 -13.88 5.84 16.91
CA GLY A 71 -13.35 6.45 18.14
C GLY A 71 -12.23 7.47 17.89
N ASP A 72 -11.72 7.55 16.67
CA ASP A 72 -10.60 8.42 16.30
C ASP A 72 -11.06 9.52 15.32
N PRO A 73 -10.62 10.78 15.52
CA PRO A 73 -10.90 11.86 14.58
C PRO A 73 -10.21 11.60 13.23
N ILE A 74 -10.85 12.03 12.15
CA ILE A 74 -10.24 11.97 10.82
C ILE A 74 -9.12 13.01 10.78
N PRO A 75 -7.87 12.62 10.45
CA PRO A 75 -6.78 13.59 10.38
C PRO A 75 -6.97 14.55 9.20
N ASP A 76 -6.67 15.84 9.42
CA ASP A 76 -6.76 16.89 8.40
C ASP A 76 -5.85 16.65 7.18
N ALA A 77 -4.76 15.90 7.38
CA ALA A 77 -3.81 15.54 6.34
C ALA A 77 -3.43 14.06 6.42
N ILE A 78 -3.59 13.36 5.30
CA ILE A 78 -3.16 11.96 5.14
C ILE A 78 -1.92 11.97 4.25
N ASN A 79 -0.76 11.65 4.83
CA ASN A 79 0.46 11.44 4.06
C ASN A 79 0.58 9.97 3.64
N VAL A 80 0.15 9.65 2.42
CA VAL A 80 0.29 8.31 1.84
C VAL A 80 1.65 8.21 1.16
N HIS A 81 2.57 7.46 1.76
CA HIS A 81 3.82 7.13 1.11
C HIS A 81 3.58 6.10 -0.02
N PRO A 82 4.22 6.27 -1.20
CA PRO A 82 4.23 5.22 -2.20
C PRO A 82 4.83 3.94 -1.59
N PRO A 83 4.34 2.75 -1.99
CA PRO A 83 4.89 1.50 -1.50
C PRO A 83 6.37 1.41 -1.86
N ASP A 84 7.15 0.74 -1.01
CA ASP A 84 8.55 0.49 -1.30
C ASP A 84 8.68 -0.22 -2.65
N VAL A 85 9.64 0.25 -3.46
CA VAL A 85 9.89 -0.36 -4.77
C VAL A 85 10.38 -1.79 -4.55
N VAL A 86 9.51 -2.76 -4.76
CA VAL A 86 9.83 -4.18 -4.66
C VAL A 86 10.53 -4.67 -5.92
N HIS A 87 11.67 -5.33 -5.75
CA HIS A 87 12.39 -5.97 -6.85
C HIS A 87 11.74 -7.32 -7.21
N THR A 88 10.98 -7.35 -8.30
CA THR A 88 10.36 -8.57 -8.85
C THR A 88 11.25 -9.25 -9.89
N LYS A 89 10.91 -10.48 -10.31
CA LYS A 89 11.61 -11.17 -11.40
C LYS A 89 11.48 -10.34 -12.69
N GLY A 90 12.55 -9.67 -13.08
CA GLY A 90 12.57 -8.76 -14.24
C GLY A 90 12.80 -7.28 -13.89
N SER A 91 12.79 -6.92 -12.60
CA SER A 91 13.11 -5.55 -12.13
C SER A 91 14.61 -5.25 -12.09
N GLY A 92 15.46 -6.25 -12.34
CA GLY A 92 16.90 -6.08 -12.44
C GLY A 92 17.29 -5.40 -13.75
N SER A 93 18.46 -4.77 -13.77
CA SER A 93 19.03 -4.23 -15.00
C SER A 93 19.14 -5.29 -16.09
N ARG A 94 18.81 -4.95 -17.33
CA ARG A 94 18.92 -5.85 -18.49
C ARG A 94 20.30 -6.53 -18.57
N LYS A 95 20.32 -7.83 -18.84
CA LYS A 95 21.58 -8.55 -19.12
C LYS A 95 22.27 -7.93 -20.34
N VAL A 96 23.51 -7.51 -20.15
CA VAL A 96 24.33 -6.88 -21.20
C VAL A 96 24.81 -7.95 -22.17
N SER A 97 24.61 -7.74 -23.48
CA SER A 97 25.10 -8.65 -24.52
C SER A 97 26.63 -8.60 -24.61
N LYS A 98 27.25 -9.68 -25.10
CA LYS A 98 28.71 -9.72 -25.37
C LYS A 98 29.16 -8.54 -26.25
N LYS A 99 28.34 -8.18 -27.26
CA LYS A 99 28.62 -7.03 -28.14
C LYS A 99 28.63 -5.72 -27.37
N GLU A 100 27.65 -5.51 -26.50
CA GLU A 100 27.52 -4.28 -25.70
C GLU A 100 28.63 -4.18 -24.64
N ALA A 101 29.02 -5.31 -24.05
CA ALA A 101 30.15 -5.36 -23.12
C ALA A 101 31.47 -4.99 -23.82
N ALA A 102 31.68 -5.49 -25.04
CA ALA A 102 32.86 -5.15 -25.85
C ALA A 102 32.88 -3.65 -26.21
N ILE A 103 31.76 -3.10 -26.66
CA ILE A 103 31.64 -1.65 -26.97
C ILE A 103 31.94 -0.82 -25.71
N ARG A 104 31.36 -1.16 -24.55
CA ARG A 104 31.66 -0.49 -23.28
C ARG A 104 33.14 -0.58 -22.92
N GLN A 105 33.79 -1.71 -23.18
CA GLN A 105 35.22 -1.86 -22.95
C GLN A 105 36.08 -1.03 -23.90
N MET A 106 35.64 -0.84 -25.16
CA MET A 106 36.30 0.02 -26.15
C MET A 106 36.11 1.51 -25.84
N ASN A 107 34.97 1.90 -25.29
CA ASN A 107 34.69 3.30 -24.94
C ASN A 107 35.36 3.74 -23.62
N LYS A 108 35.86 2.80 -22.80
CA LYS A 108 36.67 3.16 -21.62
C LYS A 108 37.95 3.89 -22.08
N PRO A 109 38.36 4.98 -21.40
CA PRO A 109 39.60 5.67 -21.74
C PRO A 109 40.80 4.76 -21.53
N LEU A 110 41.82 4.90 -22.39
CA LEU A 110 43.11 4.25 -22.16
C LEU A 110 43.77 4.88 -20.94
N ARG A 111 44.49 4.07 -20.17
CA ARG A 111 45.23 4.52 -18.98
C ARG A 111 46.63 3.94 -18.98
N ARG A 112 47.56 4.67 -18.37
CA ARG A 112 48.93 4.21 -18.22
C ARG A 112 49.00 3.10 -17.17
N CYS A 113 49.46 1.92 -17.55
CA CYS A 113 49.64 0.82 -16.61
C CYS A 113 50.87 1.06 -15.71
N LYS A 114 50.73 0.90 -14.39
CA LYS A 114 51.85 1.09 -13.44
C LYS A 114 53.01 0.10 -13.63
N LYS A 115 52.73 -1.10 -14.17
CA LYS A 115 53.76 -2.14 -14.42
C LYS A 115 54.47 -1.95 -15.76
N CYS A 116 53.73 -1.94 -16.87
CA CYS A 116 54.34 -1.84 -18.20
C CYS A 116 54.61 -0.43 -18.71
N ARG A 117 54.08 0.60 -18.01
CA ARG A 117 54.16 2.03 -18.35
C ARG A 117 53.54 2.42 -19.70
N GLU A 118 52.84 1.51 -20.37
CA GLU A 118 52.14 1.77 -21.65
C GLU A 118 50.71 2.26 -21.42
N LEU A 119 50.16 3.00 -22.39
CA LEU A 119 48.76 3.43 -22.46
C LEU A 119 47.91 2.29 -23.02
N VAL A 120 47.22 1.57 -22.13
CA VAL A 120 46.56 0.29 -22.42
C VAL A 120 45.23 0.16 -21.67
N ARG A 121 44.47 -0.89 -21.97
CA ARG A 121 43.17 -1.17 -21.32
C ARG A 121 43.25 -2.07 -20.07
N HIS A 122 44.38 -2.74 -19.83
CA HIS A 122 44.58 -3.61 -18.66
C HIS A 122 45.03 -2.82 -17.41
N ASP A 123 44.81 -3.36 -16.19
CA ASP A 123 45.41 -2.81 -14.96
C ASP A 123 46.76 -3.48 -14.65
N SER A 124 47.47 -2.95 -13.65
CA SER A 124 48.70 -3.56 -13.16
C SER A 124 48.52 -5.01 -12.70
N ARG A 125 47.32 -5.42 -12.26
CA ARG A 125 47.05 -6.79 -11.81
C ARG A 125 46.92 -7.76 -12.99
N ASN A 126 46.40 -7.30 -14.11
CA ASN A 126 46.22 -8.08 -15.34
C ASN A 126 47.27 -7.74 -16.42
N CYS A 127 48.40 -7.18 -16.02
CA CYS A 127 49.49 -6.85 -16.95
C CYS A 127 50.25 -8.14 -17.34
N GLY A 128 50.38 -8.40 -18.64
CA GLY A 128 51.03 -9.61 -19.17
C GLY A 128 52.56 -9.65 -19.05
N LYS A 129 53.22 -8.50 -18.80
CA LYS A 129 54.70 -8.41 -18.79
C LYS A 129 55.38 -9.30 -17.74
N GLU A 130 54.71 -9.67 -16.64
CA GLU A 130 55.26 -10.64 -15.67
C GLU A 130 55.04 -12.10 -16.12
N LYS A 131 53.98 -12.38 -16.88
CA LYS A 131 53.69 -13.73 -17.39
C LYS A 131 54.66 -14.16 -18.49
N GLU A 132 55.18 -13.21 -19.28
CA GLU A 132 56.22 -13.48 -20.28
C GLU A 132 57.57 -13.80 -19.63
N LYS A 133 57.93 -13.13 -18.53
CA LYS A 133 59.19 -13.40 -17.80
C LYS A 133 59.25 -14.81 -17.21
N ASN A 134 58.12 -15.40 -16.84
CA ASN A 134 58.05 -16.75 -16.28
C ASN A 134 57.85 -17.86 -17.34
N LYS A 135 57.65 -17.53 -18.62
CA LYS A 135 57.59 -18.51 -19.72
C LYS A 135 58.95 -18.80 -20.34
N ASN A 136 59.91 -17.90 -20.15
CA ASN A 136 61.28 -18.01 -20.66
C ASN A 136 62.29 -18.43 -19.57
N LYS A 137 61.80 -18.99 -18.45
CA LYS A 137 62.61 -19.56 -17.37
C LYS A 137 62.20 -21.01 -17.20
#